data_AF-A0A947CD81-F1
#
_entry.id   AF-A0A947CD81-F1
#
_cell.length_a   1.000
_cell.length_b   1.000
_cell.length_c   1.000
_cell.angle_alpha   90.00
_cell.angle_beta   90.00
_cell.angle_gamma   90.00
#
_symmetry.space_group_name_H-M   'P 1'
#
loop_
_entity.id
_entity.type
_entity.pdbx_description
1 polymer ?
#
loop_
_entity_poly.entity_id
_entity_poly.type
_entity_poly.pdbx_seq_one_letter_code
_entity_poly.pdbx_strand_id
1 'polypeptide(L)'
;MSAPRRFLFVCVENANRSQMAEAFASRLGGDAVVAFSAGSRPSGRINPAAIASMAEIGCDLTRQASTGLDALPAETFDVVVTMGCGDACPDVPARHREDWSIPDPRDLPPDRFRVVRDRIESEVRALLRRAGVPVGPPVRRVPYTVVHSFTSTLFAGNPAGVCRLVEWLPDDLLQAIATENNLSETAFLVGGDGRYDLRWFTPAVEVDLCGHATLASAWVLLHGPDRNRAVVSFDTASGRLEVERRGDELAMDFPARPAEACETPPALIEGLRATPTAVLRARDYLAVFDRPEQVRDLDPAFDRLARLGGTGVIATAPGPFGPSGDDVDFVSRFFAPAAGIDEDPVTGSAHCTLIPY
;
A
#
# COMPACT_ATOMS: atom_id res chain seq x y z
N MET A 1 -25.48 -35.08 -13.53
CA MET A 1 -24.35 -34.13 -13.55
C MET A 1 -23.25 -34.74 -14.42
N SER A 2 -22.54 -33.96 -15.21
CA SER A 2 -21.37 -34.48 -15.95
C SER A 2 -20.33 -34.99 -14.96
N ALA A 3 -19.54 -35.99 -15.35
CA ALA A 3 -18.36 -36.38 -14.58
C ALA A 3 -17.45 -35.15 -14.37
N PRO A 4 -16.81 -35.02 -13.20
CA PRO A 4 -15.95 -33.88 -12.91
C PRO A 4 -14.73 -33.90 -13.82
N ARG A 5 -14.26 -32.71 -14.21
CA ARG A 5 -13.08 -32.54 -15.06
C ARG A 5 -11.82 -32.85 -14.26
N ARG A 6 -10.92 -33.62 -14.85
CA ARG A 6 -9.66 -34.03 -14.20
C ARG A 6 -8.51 -33.18 -14.71
N PHE A 7 -7.92 -32.38 -13.83
CA PHE A 7 -6.78 -31.52 -14.17
C PHE A 7 -5.52 -31.99 -13.46
N LEU A 8 -4.40 -31.96 -14.15
CA LEU A 8 -3.09 -32.24 -13.59
C LEU A 8 -2.15 -31.06 -13.80
N PHE A 9 -1.53 -30.59 -12.72
CA PHE A 9 -0.52 -29.54 -12.75
C PHE A 9 0.86 -30.13 -12.46
N VAL A 10 1.81 -29.96 -13.37
CA VAL A 10 3.16 -30.52 -13.25
C VAL A 10 4.20 -29.41 -13.20
N CYS A 11 5.08 -29.45 -12.21
CA CYS A 11 6.31 -28.66 -12.21
C CYS A 11 7.51 -29.54 -11.83
N VAL A 12 8.70 -28.96 -11.65
CA VAL A 12 9.90 -29.75 -11.36
C VAL A 12 9.79 -30.42 -9.98
N GLU A 13 9.68 -29.62 -8.92
CA GLU A 13 9.77 -30.13 -7.54
C GLU A 13 8.43 -30.38 -6.85
N ASN A 14 7.33 -29.98 -7.48
CA ASN A 14 6.00 -30.06 -6.86
C ASN A 14 5.96 -29.43 -5.45
N ALA A 15 6.62 -28.29 -5.31
CA ALA A 15 6.77 -27.59 -4.03
C ALA A 15 6.14 -26.17 -4.01
N ASN A 16 5.91 -25.59 -5.19
CA ASN A 16 5.44 -24.22 -5.38
C ASN A 16 4.25 -24.17 -6.36
N ARG A 17 4.55 -23.98 -7.65
CA ARG A 17 3.62 -23.61 -8.71
C ARG A 17 2.45 -24.58 -8.88
N SER A 18 2.75 -25.87 -9.02
CA SER A 18 1.76 -26.90 -9.23
C SER A 18 0.86 -27.14 -8.00
N GLN A 19 1.42 -27.00 -6.79
CA GLN A 19 0.68 -27.09 -5.52
C GLN A 19 -0.33 -25.94 -5.40
N MET A 20 0.11 -24.71 -5.68
CA MET A 20 -0.79 -23.56 -5.73
C MET A 20 -1.89 -23.73 -6.79
N ALA A 21 -1.54 -24.23 -7.97
CA ALA A 21 -2.50 -24.45 -9.05
C ALA A 21 -3.56 -25.50 -8.71
N GLU A 22 -3.15 -26.62 -8.09
CA GLU A 22 -4.07 -27.64 -7.57
C GLU A 22 -5.02 -27.05 -6.54
N ALA A 23 -4.50 -26.30 -5.56
CA ALA A 23 -5.33 -25.67 -4.53
C ALA A 23 -6.35 -24.70 -5.13
N PHE A 24 -5.94 -23.87 -6.10
CA PHE A 24 -6.85 -22.97 -6.79
C PHE A 24 -7.90 -23.71 -7.59
N ALA A 25 -7.52 -24.75 -8.35
CA ALA A 25 -8.44 -25.48 -9.20
C ALA A 25 -9.48 -26.23 -8.38
N SER A 26 -9.08 -26.86 -7.28
CA SER A 26 -9.99 -27.52 -6.33
C SER A 26 -10.95 -26.52 -5.68
N ARG A 27 -10.43 -25.38 -5.19
CA ARG A 27 -11.26 -24.37 -4.51
C ARG A 27 -12.25 -23.69 -5.45
N LEU A 28 -11.81 -23.30 -6.64
CA LEU A 28 -12.63 -22.54 -7.59
C LEU A 28 -13.55 -23.43 -8.42
N GLY A 29 -13.13 -24.67 -8.72
CA GLY A 29 -13.91 -25.63 -9.49
C GLY A 29 -14.95 -26.39 -8.66
N GLY A 30 -14.77 -26.49 -7.33
CA GLY A 30 -15.66 -27.23 -6.45
C GLY A 30 -15.87 -28.67 -6.94
N ASP A 31 -17.10 -29.17 -6.84
CA ASP A 31 -17.44 -30.54 -7.26
C ASP A 31 -17.33 -30.78 -8.77
N ALA A 32 -17.15 -29.74 -9.59
CA ALA A 32 -17.02 -29.87 -11.04
C ALA A 32 -15.60 -30.26 -11.48
N VAL A 33 -14.61 -30.21 -10.58
CA VAL A 33 -13.19 -30.44 -10.90
C VAL A 33 -12.53 -31.32 -9.85
N VAL A 34 -11.74 -32.28 -10.32
CA VAL A 34 -10.77 -33.00 -9.50
C VAL A 34 -9.38 -32.59 -9.97
N ALA A 35 -8.65 -31.84 -9.15
CA ALA A 35 -7.32 -31.38 -9.47
C ALA A 35 -6.25 -32.24 -8.79
N PHE A 36 -5.13 -32.41 -9.48
CA PHE A 36 -3.95 -33.12 -9.02
C PHE A 36 -2.71 -32.30 -9.32
N SER A 37 -1.65 -32.50 -8.55
CA SER A 37 -0.32 -32.02 -8.90
C SER A 37 0.75 -33.08 -8.72
N ALA A 38 1.83 -32.96 -9.49
CA ALA A 38 2.98 -33.84 -9.40
C ALA A 38 4.28 -33.14 -9.80
N GLY A 39 5.41 -33.77 -9.47
CA GLY A 39 6.76 -33.31 -9.75
C GLY A 39 7.49 -34.27 -10.67
N SER A 40 8.27 -33.74 -11.62
CA SER A 40 9.23 -34.58 -12.37
C SER A 40 10.42 -35.00 -11.53
N ARG A 41 10.77 -34.20 -10.51
CA ARG A 41 11.77 -34.48 -9.47
C ARG A 41 11.25 -33.94 -8.13
N PRO A 42 10.24 -34.59 -7.52
CA PRO A 42 9.58 -34.06 -6.33
C PRO A 42 10.58 -33.82 -5.18
N SER A 43 10.44 -32.69 -4.48
CA SER A 43 11.30 -32.34 -3.35
C SER A 43 10.97 -33.12 -2.07
N GLY A 44 9.80 -33.77 -2.01
CA GLY A 44 9.26 -34.42 -0.82
C GLY A 44 8.70 -33.45 0.23
N ARG A 45 8.74 -32.13 -0.04
CA ARG A 45 8.20 -31.10 0.86
C ARG A 45 7.66 -29.89 0.10
N ILE A 46 6.52 -29.36 0.55
CA ILE A 46 5.99 -28.09 0.04
C ILE A 46 6.85 -26.95 0.59
N ASN A 47 7.12 -25.94 -0.25
CA ASN A 47 7.88 -24.78 0.16
C ASN A 47 7.11 -23.99 1.24
N PRO A 48 7.71 -23.69 2.41
CA PRO A 48 7.08 -22.86 3.43
C PRO A 48 6.59 -21.49 2.92
N ALA A 49 7.29 -20.88 1.94
CA ALA A 49 6.86 -19.63 1.33
C ALA A 49 5.54 -19.79 0.54
N ALA A 50 5.34 -20.93 -0.13
CA ALA A 50 4.08 -21.23 -0.81
C ALA A 50 2.94 -21.43 0.19
N ILE A 51 3.20 -22.15 1.29
CA ILE A 51 2.22 -22.35 2.38
C ILE A 51 1.80 -21.00 2.96
N ALA A 52 2.77 -20.16 3.34
CA ALA A 52 2.49 -18.83 3.89
C ALA A 52 1.71 -17.96 2.91
N SER A 53 2.14 -17.92 1.64
CA SER A 53 1.49 -17.11 0.61
C SER A 53 0.06 -17.56 0.30
N MET A 54 -0.24 -18.86 0.33
CA MET A 54 -1.60 -19.36 0.12
C MET A 54 -2.49 -19.20 1.35
N ALA A 55 -1.92 -19.31 2.56
CA ALA A 55 -2.66 -19.10 3.81
C ALA A 55 -3.22 -17.68 3.92
N GLU A 56 -2.49 -16.67 3.43
CA GLU A 56 -2.96 -15.26 3.37
C GLU A 56 -4.32 -15.09 2.69
N ILE A 57 -4.65 -15.96 1.73
CA ILE A 57 -5.90 -15.89 0.97
C ILE A 57 -6.89 -16.99 1.38
N GLY A 58 -6.62 -17.70 2.48
CA GLY A 58 -7.45 -18.77 3.01
C GLY A 58 -7.32 -20.10 2.26
N CYS A 59 -6.20 -20.35 1.57
CA CYS A 59 -5.90 -21.66 0.95
C CYS A 59 -4.87 -22.41 1.80
N ASP A 60 -5.26 -23.55 2.38
CA ASP A 60 -4.37 -24.39 3.18
C ASP A 60 -3.63 -25.41 2.30
N LEU A 61 -2.32 -25.21 2.10
CA LEU A 61 -1.46 -26.16 1.39
C LEU A 61 -0.89 -27.26 2.31
N THR A 62 -1.04 -27.18 3.63
CA THR A 62 -0.37 -28.11 4.57
C THR A 62 -0.90 -29.55 4.47
N ARG A 63 -2.05 -29.73 3.82
CA ARG A 63 -2.69 -31.03 3.57
C ARG A 63 -2.26 -31.68 2.26
N GLN A 64 -1.56 -30.95 1.40
CA GLN A 64 -1.02 -31.48 0.15
C GLN A 64 0.36 -32.10 0.41
N ALA A 65 0.86 -32.88 -0.55
CA ALA A 65 2.19 -33.48 -0.48
C ALA A 65 2.94 -33.27 -1.79
N SER A 66 4.27 -33.14 -1.71
CA SER A 66 5.14 -33.15 -2.88
C SER A 66 5.27 -34.59 -3.38
N THR A 67 4.59 -34.91 -4.48
CA THR A 67 4.49 -36.27 -5.02
C THR A 67 5.09 -36.37 -6.43
N GLY A 68 5.58 -37.57 -6.76
CA GLY A 68 6.03 -37.90 -8.11
C GLY A 68 4.86 -38.25 -9.03
N LEU A 69 5.16 -38.29 -10.33
CA LEU A 69 4.17 -38.65 -11.37
C LEU A 69 3.75 -40.13 -11.29
N ASP A 70 4.55 -40.97 -10.64
CA ASP A 70 4.27 -42.37 -10.32
C ASP A 70 3.14 -42.56 -9.30
N ALA A 71 2.85 -41.54 -8.48
CA ALA A 71 1.76 -41.55 -7.51
C ALA A 71 0.40 -41.16 -8.13
N LEU A 72 0.37 -40.80 -9.42
CA LEU A 72 -0.87 -40.38 -10.09
C LEU A 72 -1.76 -41.58 -10.44
N PRO A 73 -3.09 -41.40 -10.45
CA PRO A 73 -4.01 -42.42 -10.91
C PRO A 73 -3.75 -42.77 -12.39
N ALA A 74 -3.81 -44.05 -12.73
CA ALA A 74 -3.66 -44.56 -14.09
C ALA A 74 -4.93 -44.30 -14.95
N GLU A 75 -5.29 -43.03 -15.08
CA GLU A 75 -6.46 -42.55 -15.82
C GLU A 75 -6.09 -41.38 -16.74
N THR A 76 -6.90 -41.16 -17.78
CA THR A 76 -6.71 -40.03 -18.70
C THR A 76 -7.22 -38.74 -18.08
N PHE A 77 -6.37 -37.71 -18.07
CA PHE A 77 -6.73 -36.36 -17.63
C PHE A 77 -7.41 -35.58 -18.77
N ASP A 78 -8.37 -34.71 -18.42
CA ASP A 78 -8.94 -33.78 -19.38
C ASP A 78 -7.89 -32.75 -19.81
N VAL A 79 -7.12 -32.23 -18.86
CA VAL A 79 -6.06 -31.25 -19.11
C VAL A 79 -4.83 -31.55 -18.26
N VAL A 80 -3.66 -31.55 -18.89
CA VAL A 80 -2.35 -31.53 -18.20
C VAL A 80 -1.67 -30.20 -18.47
N VAL A 81 -1.26 -29.52 -17.41
CA VAL A 81 -0.58 -28.22 -17.47
C VAL A 81 0.84 -28.37 -16.95
N THR A 82 1.83 -28.01 -17.76
CA THR A 82 3.24 -27.98 -17.38
C THR A 82 3.70 -26.58 -17.00
N MET A 83 4.60 -26.51 -16.02
CA MET A 83 5.19 -25.27 -15.52
C MET A 83 6.70 -25.45 -15.38
N GLY A 84 7.41 -25.34 -16.51
CA GLY A 84 8.87 -25.34 -16.56
C GLY A 84 9.56 -26.68 -16.30
N CYS A 85 8.88 -27.81 -16.51
CA CYS A 85 9.48 -29.15 -16.48
C CYS A 85 10.01 -29.63 -17.83
N GLY A 86 9.70 -28.95 -18.95
CA GLY A 86 10.16 -29.30 -20.30
C GLY A 86 9.82 -30.74 -20.69
N ASP A 87 10.72 -31.37 -21.45
CA ASP A 87 10.57 -32.77 -21.94
C ASP A 87 10.71 -33.83 -20.84
N ALA A 88 10.95 -33.45 -19.58
CA ALA A 88 11.05 -34.37 -18.46
C ALA A 88 9.68 -34.83 -17.93
N CYS A 89 8.58 -34.36 -18.53
CA CYS A 89 7.23 -34.80 -18.19
C CYS A 89 6.89 -36.08 -18.98
N PRO A 90 6.71 -37.24 -18.35
CA PRO A 90 6.37 -38.49 -19.01
C PRO A 90 4.99 -38.43 -19.68
N ASP A 91 4.71 -39.44 -20.53
CA ASP A 91 3.46 -39.65 -21.28
C ASP A 91 2.23 -39.89 -20.37
N VAL A 92 1.90 -38.94 -19.49
CA VAL A 92 0.66 -38.96 -18.72
C VAL A 92 -0.51 -38.78 -19.70
N PRO A 93 -1.43 -39.74 -19.86
CA PRO A 93 -2.49 -39.64 -20.86
C PRO A 93 -3.36 -38.40 -20.63
N ALA A 94 -3.49 -37.55 -21.66
CA ALA A 94 -4.20 -36.28 -21.57
C ALA A 94 -5.00 -36.00 -22.85
N ARG A 95 -6.20 -35.45 -22.71
CA ARG A 95 -6.98 -34.96 -23.86
C ARG A 95 -6.46 -33.64 -24.39
N HIS A 96 -5.96 -32.79 -23.49
CA HIS A 96 -5.36 -31.50 -23.81
C HIS A 96 -4.11 -31.25 -22.97
N ARG A 97 -3.13 -30.56 -23.55
CA ARG A 97 -1.88 -30.17 -22.88
C ARG A 97 -1.59 -28.70 -23.11
N GLU A 98 -1.18 -28.02 -22.05
CA GLU A 98 -0.76 -26.61 -22.08
C GLU A 98 0.53 -26.41 -21.27
N ASP A 99 1.34 -25.43 -21.64
CA ASP A 99 2.47 -24.95 -20.83
C ASP A 99 2.26 -23.48 -20.48
N TRP A 100 2.31 -23.14 -19.20
CA TRP A 100 2.07 -21.75 -18.74
C TRP A 100 3.35 -20.93 -18.56
N SER A 101 4.53 -21.56 -18.68
CA SER A 101 5.84 -20.91 -18.61
C SER A 101 5.98 -19.94 -17.44
N ILE A 102 5.44 -20.32 -16.27
CA ILE A 102 5.44 -19.52 -15.05
C ILE A 102 6.81 -19.70 -14.35
N PRO A 103 7.55 -18.61 -14.07
CA PRO A 103 8.83 -18.67 -13.35
C PRO A 103 8.69 -19.30 -11.96
N ASP A 104 9.72 -20.02 -11.51
CA ASP A 104 9.72 -20.62 -10.17
C ASP A 104 9.89 -19.52 -9.09
N PRO A 105 8.97 -19.38 -8.13
CA PRO A 105 9.04 -18.32 -7.13
C PRO A 105 9.93 -18.65 -5.93
N ARG A 106 10.62 -19.80 -5.93
CA ARG A 106 11.32 -20.39 -4.77
C ARG A 106 12.06 -19.39 -3.88
N ASP A 107 12.88 -18.54 -4.49
CA ASP A 107 13.79 -17.62 -3.81
C ASP A 107 13.32 -16.16 -3.88
N LEU A 108 12.07 -15.93 -4.29
CA LEU A 108 11.50 -14.59 -4.39
C LEU A 108 11.09 -14.05 -3.02
N PRO A 109 11.23 -12.73 -2.80
CA PRO A 109 10.68 -12.09 -1.61
C PRO A 109 9.15 -12.18 -1.61
N PRO A 110 8.48 -12.10 -0.43
CA PRO A 110 7.04 -12.33 -0.30
C PRO A 110 6.17 -11.57 -1.30
N ASP A 111 6.45 -10.29 -1.55
CA ASP A 111 5.65 -9.47 -2.47
C ASP A 111 5.72 -10.00 -3.92
N ARG A 112 6.91 -10.41 -4.37
CA ARG A 112 7.09 -11.00 -5.71
C ARG A 112 6.57 -12.43 -5.77
N PHE A 113 6.60 -13.16 -4.65
CA PHE A 113 5.98 -14.48 -4.54
C PHE A 113 4.46 -14.39 -4.77
N ARG A 114 3.79 -13.40 -4.16
CA ARG A 114 2.35 -13.16 -4.34
C ARG A 114 1.98 -12.88 -5.79
N VAL A 115 2.84 -12.19 -6.55
CA VAL A 115 2.63 -11.97 -8.00
C VAL A 115 2.54 -13.30 -8.74
N VAL A 116 3.45 -14.22 -8.46
CA VAL A 116 3.44 -15.55 -9.09
C VAL A 116 2.21 -16.34 -8.66
N ARG A 117 1.85 -16.31 -7.37
CA ARG A 117 0.60 -16.90 -6.85
C ARG A 117 -0.63 -16.37 -7.60
N ASP A 118 -0.78 -15.06 -7.70
CA ASP A 118 -1.95 -14.41 -8.30
C ASP A 118 -2.00 -14.61 -9.82
N ARG A 119 -0.83 -14.74 -10.48
CA ARG A 119 -0.74 -15.19 -11.88
C ARG A 119 -1.24 -16.62 -12.04
N ILE A 120 -0.84 -17.54 -11.17
CA ILE A 120 -1.33 -18.93 -11.20
C ILE A 120 -2.85 -18.96 -11.01
N GLU A 121 -3.40 -18.19 -10.07
CA GLU A 121 -4.85 -18.09 -9.89
C GLU A 121 -5.55 -17.62 -11.18
N SER A 122 -4.98 -16.63 -11.86
CA SER A 122 -5.52 -16.09 -13.11
C SER A 122 -5.53 -17.12 -14.23
N GLU A 123 -4.46 -17.89 -14.39
CA GLU A 123 -4.36 -18.99 -15.37
C GLU A 123 -5.35 -20.11 -15.05
N VAL A 124 -5.46 -20.51 -13.78
CA VAL A 124 -6.44 -21.53 -13.34
C VAL A 124 -7.87 -21.06 -13.63
N ARG A 125 -8.20 -19.79 -13.35
CA ARG A 125 -9.52 -19.23 -13.70
C ARG A 125 -9.77 -19.23 -15.20
N ALA A 126 -8.76 -18.97 -16.02
CA ALA A 126 -8.88 -19.02 -17.47
C ALA A 126 -9.10 -20.46 -17.96
N LEU A 127 -8.37 -21.43 -17.40
CA LEU A 127 -8.54 -22.85 -17.68
C LEU A 127 -9.94 -23.34 -17.32
N LEU A 128 -10.43 -23.01 -16.12
CA LEU A 128 -11.78 -23.36 -15.68
C LEU A 128 -12.86 -22.83 -16.64
N ARG A 129 -12.73 -21.57 -17.07
CA ARG A 129 -13.62 -20.96 -18.06
C ARG A 129 -13.60 -21.70 -19.39
N ARG A 130 -12.41 -22.03 -19.93
CA ARG A 130 -12.28 -22.81 -21.17
C ARG A 130 -12.89 -24.21 -21.03
N ALA A 131 -12.81 -24.81 -19.85
CA ALA A 131 -13.39 -26.12 -19.55
C ALA A 131 -14.92 -26.07 -19.29
N GLY A 132 -15.55 -24.90 -19.35
CA GLY A 132 -16.98 -24.71 -19.12
C GLY A 132 -17.38 -24.70 -17.63
N VAL A 133 -16.42 -24.54 -16.72
CA VAL A 133 -16.66 -24.45 -15.27
C VAL A 133 -16.87 -22.97 -14.90
N PRO A 134 -18.04 -22.58 -14.36
CA PRO A 134 -18.29 -21.21 -13.94
C PRO A 134 -17.35 -20.79 -12.82
N VAL A 135 -16.71 -19.64 -12.97
CA VAL A 135 -15.88 -19.01 -11.94
C VAL A 135 -16.24 -17.54 -11.82
N GLY A 136 -16.18 -17.02 -10.61
CA GLY A 136 -16.37 -15.58 -10.36
C GLY A 136 -15.29 -14.72 -11.05
N PRO A 137 -15.49 -13.39 -11.08
CA PRO A 137 -14.53 -12.46 -11.66
C PRO A 137 -13.14 -12.60 -11.01
N PRO A 138 -12.06 -12.23 -11.73
CA PRO A 138 -10.72 -12.19 -11.16
C PRO A 138 -10.67 -11.19 -10.00
N VAL A 139 -9.90 -11.52 -8.96
CA VAL A 139 -9.70 -10.66 -7.78
C VAL A 139 -8.28 -10.13 -7.83
N ARG A 140 -8.11 -8.81 -7.94
CA ARG A 140 -6.82 -8.15 -7.72
C ARG A 140 -6.67 -7.86 -6.23
N ARG A 141 -5.49 -8.13 -5.68
CA ARG A 141 -5.18 -7.90 -4.26
C ARG A 141 -4.08 -6.85 -4.17
N VAL A 142 -4.32 -5.82 -3.38
CA VAL A 142 -3.34 -4.76 -3.10
C VAL A 142 -3.09 -4.76 -1.59
N PRO A 143 -1.86 -5.04 -1.13
CA PRO A 143 -1.51 -4.90 0.28
C PRO A 143 -1.75 -3.47 0.75
N TYR A 144 -2.49 -3.32 1.84
CA TYR A 144 -2.86 -2.02 2.41
C TYR A 144 -2.54 -2.00 3.90
N THR A 145 -1.80 -0.99 4.33
CA THR A 145 -1.46 -0.76 5.74
C THR A 145 -1.87 0.65 6.13
N VAL A 146 -2.55 0.81 7.26
CA VAL A 146 -2.84 2.14 7.83
C VAL A 146 -1.77 2.45 8.88
N VAL A 147 -1.12 3.61 8.74
CA VAL A 147 -0.10 4.08 9.70
C VAL A 147 -0.47 5.49 10.14
N HIS A 148 -0.43 5.71 11.45
CA HIS A 148 -0.62 7.03 12.06
C HIS A 148 0.75 7.68 12.28
N SER A 149 1.05 8.72 11.52
CA SER A 149 2.31 9.44 11.66
C SER A 149 2.25 10.49 12.78
N PHE A 150 3.41 10.86 13.32
CA PHE A 150 3.56 11.85 14.40
C PHE A 150 2.87 11.47 15.72
N THR A 151 2.83 10.18 16.03
CA THR A 151 2.30 9.72 17.32
C THR A 151 2.91 8.40 17.76
N SER A 152 2.97 8.19 19.07
CA SER A 152 3.20 6.89 19.73
C SER A 152 1.91 6.32 20.34
N THR A 153 0.77 7.00 20.17
CA THR A 153 -0.51 6.65 20.78
C THR A 153 -1.50 6.20 19.72
N LEU A 154 -2.21 5.10 19.98
CA LEU A 154 -3.26 4.61 19.09
C LEU A 154 -4.33 5.68 18.86
N PHE A 155 -4.74 5.84 17.60
CA PHE A 155 -5.77 6.77 17.13
C PHE A 155 -5.44 8.27 17.25
N ALA A 156 -4.19 8.63 17.53
CA ALA A 156 -3.69 10.00 17.43
C ALA A 156 -2.90 10.21 16.13
N GLY A 157 -2.30 11.39 15.95
CA GLY A 157 -1.47 11.70 14.78
C GLY A 157 -2.29 11.88 13.49
N ASN A 158 -1.65 11.67 12.34
CA ASN A 158 -2.30 11.77 11.03
C ASN A 158 -2.26 10.42 10.29
N PRO A 159 -3.42 9.76 10.06
CA PRO A 159 -3.48 8.46 9.40
C PRO A 159 -3.26 8.57 7.90
N ALA A 160 -2.39 7.70 7.36
CA ALA A 160 -2.24 7.49 5.93
C ALA A 160 -2.39 6.02 5.57
N GLY A 161 -3.05 5.78 4.45
CA GLY A 161 -3.08 4.47 3.80
C GLY A 161 -1.78 4.26 3.03
N VAL A 162 -1.17 3.08 3.11
CA VAL A 162 0.08 2.75 2.41
C VAL A 162 -0.11 1.47 1.59
N CYS A 163 -0.03 1.62 0.27
CA CYS A 163 -0.17 0.56 -0.72
C CYS A 163 1.19 0.21 -1.32
N ARG A 164 1.68 -1.00 -1.05
CA ARG A 164 2.91 -1.52 -1.68
C ARG A 164 2.56 -2.25 -2.97
N LEU A 165 2.94 -1.65 -4.09
CA LEU A 165 2.64 -2.13 -5.42
C LEU A 165 3.86 -2.82 -6.05
N VAL A 166 3.56 -3.75 -6.93
CA VAL A 166 4.57 -4.49 -7.73
C VAL A 166 4.91 -3.73 -9.01
N GLU A 167 3.89 -3.07 -9.56
CA GLU A 167 3.88 -2.23 -10.74
C GLU A 167 2.80 -1.15 -10.56
N TRP A 168 2.91 -0.04 -11.29
CA TRP A 168 1.90 1.01 -11.23
C TRP A 168 0.54 0.52 -11.71
N LEU A 169 -0.50 0.84 -10.95
CA LEU A 169 -1.88 0.68 -11.39
C LEU A 169 -2.27 1.89 -12.26
N PRO A 170 -3.32 1.76 -13.10
CA PRO A 170 -3.94 2.89 -13.76
C PRO A 170 -4.31 4.01 -12.78
N ASP A 171 -4.14 5.27 -13.19
CA ASP A 171 -4.33 6.44 -12.32
C ASP A 171 -5.76 6.54 -11.77
N ASP A 172 -6.77 6.18 -12.58
CA ASP A 172 -8.17 6.13 -12.17
C ASP A 172 -8.41 5.11 -11.05
N LEU A 173 -7.69 3.98 -11.08
CA LEU A 173 -7.75 2.97 -10.03
C LEU A 173 -7.01 3.41 -8.76
N LEU A 174 -5.85 4.09 -8.88
CA LEU A 174 -5.16 4.67 -7.73
C LEU A 174 -6.05 5.69 -7.02
N GLN A 175 -6.67 6.59 -7.78
CA GLN A 175 -7.61 7.59 -7.26
C GLN A 175 -8.82 6.92 -6.62
N ALA A 176 -9.43 5.92 -7.27
CA ALA A 176 -10.59 5.21 -6.72
C ALA A 176 -10.26 4.51 -5.38
N ILE A 177 -9.07 3.92 -5.24
CA ILE A 177 -8.62 3.32 -3.97
C ILE A 177 -8.50 4.40 -2.89
N ALA A 178 -7.91 5.55 -3.20
CA ALA A 178 -7.79 6.65 -2.24
C ALA A 178 -9.16 7.21 -1.83
N THR A 179 -10.07 7.38 -2.79
CA THR A 179 -11.46 7.79 -2.54
C THR A 179 -12.20 6.80 -1.64
N GLU A 180 -12.08 5.49 -1.91
CA GLU A 180 -12.75 4.44 -1.14
C GLU A 180 -12.21 4.36 0.31
N ASN A 181 -10.89 4.50 0.48
CA ASN A 181 -10.26 4.44 1.81
C ASN A 181 -10.59 5.66 2.68
N ASN A 182 -10.84 6.82 2.06
CA ASN A 182 -11.29 8.06 2.70
C ASN A 182 -10.45 8.48 3.93
N LEU A 183 -9.13 8.28 3.86
CA LEU A 183 -8.15 8.89 4.77
C LEU A 183 -7.65 10.22 4.19
N SER A 184 -6.88 10.99 4.97
CA SER A 184 -6.23 12.22 4.50
C SER A 184 -5.51 11.98 3.18
N GLU A 185 -4.64 10.95 3.17
CA GLU A 185 -3.91 10.52 1.98
C GLU A 185 -3.75 8.99 1.95
N THR A 186 -3.76 8.46 0.72
CA THR A 186 -3.25 7.13 0.40
C THR A 186 -1.95 7.27 -0.41
N ALA A 187 -0.87 6.72 0.14
CA ALA A 187 0.43 6.59 -0.49
C ALA A 187 0.52 5.28 -1.28
N PHE A 188 1.04 5.36 -2.50
CA PHE A 188 1.34 4.20 -3.34
C PHE A 188 2.82 4.18 -3.65
N LEU A 189 3.47 3.03 -3.46
CA LEU A 189 4.89 2.87 -3.75
C LEU A 189 5.17 1.66 -4.63
N VAL A 190 6.05 1.87 -5.61
CA VAL A 190 6.62 0.83 -6.47
C VAL A 190 8.14 0.88 -6.30
N GLY A 191 8.78 -0.28 -6.20
CA GLY A 191 10.24 -0.34 -6.09
C GLY A 191 10.74 -1.42 -5.16
N GLY A 192 11.95 -1.25 -4.66
CA GLY A 192 12.64 -2.25 -3.85
C GLY A 192 14.01 -1.77 -3.41
N ASP A 193 14.60 -2.51 -2.47
CA ASP A 193 15.99 -2.33 -2.05
C ASP A 193 16.29 -0.90 -1.56
N GLY A 194 15.39 -0.34 -0.75
CA GLY A 194 15.55 0.98 -0.14
C GLY A 194 15.33 2.18 -1.06
N ARG A 195 14.93 1.96 -2.32
CA ARG A 195 14.59 3.03 -3.26
C ARG A 195 13.24 2.75 -3.93
N TYR A 196 12.34 3.73 -3.84
CA TYR A 196 10.95 3.59 -4.27
C TYR A 196 10.49 4.81 -5.05
N ASP A 197 9.68 4.59 -6.09
CA ASP A 197 8.84 5.66 -6.61
C ASP A 197 7.63 5.81 -5.68
N LEU A 198 7.20 7.04 -5.40
CA LEU A 198 6.13 7.33 -4.44
C LEU A 198 5.16 8.38 -4.98
N ARG A 199 3.86 8.09 -4.86
CA ARG A 199 2.75 8.97 -5.21
C ARG A 199 1.75 9.04 -4.07
N TRP A 200 1.08 10.16 -3.90
CA TRP A 200 0.08 10.37 -2.85
C TRP A 200 -1.22 10.90 -3.43
N PHE A 201 -2.32 10.36 -2.93
CA PHE A 201 -3.65 10.74 -3.37
C PHE A 201 -4.50 11.07 -2.16
N THR A 202 -5.12 12.24 -2.18
CA THR A 202 -6.30 12.51 -1.36
C THR A 202 -7.51 11.78 -1.96
N PRO A 203 -8.68 11.77 -1.30
CA PRO A 203 -9.90 11.23 -1.87
C PRO A 203 -10.35 11.90 -3.18
N ALA A 204 -9.80 13.07 -3.52
CA ALA A 204 -10.21 13.87 -4.68
C ALA A 204 -9.14 13.99 -5.77
N VAL A 205 -7.85 14.02 -5.41
CA VAL A 205 -6.77 14.35 -6.34
C VAL A 205 -5.41 13.81 -5.89
N GLU A 206 -4.51 13.59 -6.84
CA GLU A 206 -3.07 13.40 -6.59
C GLU A 206 -2.43 14.69 -6.06
N VAL A 207 -1.53 14.58 -5.08
CA VAL A 207 -0.80 15.72 -4.52
C VAL A 207 0.70 15.58 -4.76
N ASP A 208 1.37 16.70 -5.03
CA ASP A 208 2.78 16.71 -5.43
C ASP A 208 3.74 16.42 -4.26
N LEU A 209 3.31 16.63 -3.01
CA LEU A 209 4.14 16.43 -1.82
C LEU A 209 3.27 16.22 -0.57
N CYS A 210 3.51 15.12 0.16
CA CYS A 210 2.83 14.86 1.43
C CYS A 210 3.79 14.29 2.48
N GLY A 211 3.96 15.00 3.60
CA GLY A 211 4.97 14.63 4.60
C GLY A 211 4.60 13.44 5.47
N HIS A 212 3.41 13.46 6.08
CA HIS A 212 2.99 12.38 6.98
C HIS A 212 2.84 11.05 6.24
N ALA A 213 2.30 11.06 5.01
CA ALA A 213 2.18 9.84 4.21
C ALA A 213 3.54 9.32 3.71
N THR A 214 4.55 10.19 3.56
CA THR A 214 5.95 9.79 3.32
C THR A 214 6.55 9.10 4.55
N LEU A 215 6.37 9.64 5.75
CA LEU A 215 6.80 8.99 7.00
C LEU A 215 6.09 7.66 7.23
N ALA A 216 4.78 7.59 6.98
CA ALA A 216 4.01 6.36 7.02
C ALA A 216 4.60 5.30 6.06
N SER A 217 4.91 5.70 4.83
CA SER A 217 5.52 4.82 3.83
C SER A 217 6.90 4.31 4.28
N ALA A 218 7.74 5.21 4.80
CA ALA A 218 9.04 4.85 5.34
C ALA A 218 8.93 3.91 6.54
N TRP A 219 7.95 4.13 7.42
CA TRP A 219 7.69 3.27 8.56
C TRP A 219 7.36 1.84 8.10
N VAL A 220 6.47 1.67 7.12
CA VAL A 220 6.12 0.34 6.57
C VAL A 220 7.35 -0.38 5.99
N LEU A 221 8.22 0.36 5.30
CA LEU A 221 9.43 -0.21 4.70
C LEU A 221 10.47 -0.58 5.77
N LEU A 222 10.82 0.36 6.63
CA LEU A 222 11.84 0.23 7.67
C LEU A 222 11.41 -0.71 8.81
N HIS A 223 10.13 -1.04 8.96
CA HIS A 223 9.66 -2.08 9.90
C HIS A 223 9.29 -3.38 9.18
N GLY A 224 9.48 -3.46 7.86
CA GLY A 224 9.15 -4.62 7.05
C GLY A 224 10.33 -5.05 6.17
N PRO A 225 10.22 -4.90 4.83
CA PRO A 225 11.20 -5.42 3.87
C PRO A 225 12.60 -4.79 4.03
N ASP A 226 12.69 -3.52 4.42
CA ASP A 226 13.92 -2.76 4.55
C ASP A 226 14.36 -2.57 6.01
N ARG A 227 13.96 -3.49 6.91
CA ARG A 227 14.23 -3.37 8.35
C ARG A 227 15.68 -3.21 8.78
N ASN A 228 16.61 -3.61 7.92
CA ASN A 228 18.05 -3.52 8.18
C ASN A 228 18.67 -2.23 7.62
N ARG A 229 17.87 -1.33 7.02
CA ARG A 229 18.34 -0.07 6.47
C ARG A 229 18.19 1.05 7.49
N ALA A 230 19.12 2.01 7.42
CA ALA A 230 19.04 3.26 8.16
C ALA A 230 18.24 4.32 7.39
N VAL A 231 18.21 4.25 6.06
CA VAL A 231 17.58 5.25 5.18
C VAL A 231 16.79 4.55 4.08
N VAL A 232 15.65 5.14 3.72
CA VAL A 232 14.91 4.85 2.49
C VAL A 232 14.74 6.13 1.68
N SER A 233 14.85 6.01 0.36
CA SER A 233 14.70 7.14 -0.56
C SER A 233 13.46 6.97 -1.44
N PHE A 234 12.74 8.06 -1.66
CA PHE A 234 11.56 8.13 -2.49
C PHE A 234 11.78 9.08 -3.65
N ASP A 235 11.60 8.61 -4.88
CA ASP A 235 11.54 9.47 -6.06
C ASP A 235 10.08 9.85 -6.33
N THR A 236 9.81 11.16 -6.36
CA THR A 236 8.45 11.72 -6.39
C THR A 236 8.37 12.80 -7.47
N ALA A 237 7.16 13.28 -7.79
CA ALA A 237 6.98 14.41 -8.71
C ALA A 237 7.70 15.69 -8.24
N SER A 238 7.83 15.87 -6.92
CA SER A 238 8.54 17.00 -6.30
C SER A 238 10.05 16.76 -6.11
N GLY A 239 10.60 15.69 -6.69
CA GLY A 239 12.00 15.30 -6.53
C GLY A 239 12.22 14.22 -5.50
N ARG A 240 13.48 14.02 -5.10
CA ARG A 240 13.84 12.95 -4.16
C ARG A 240 13.61 13.39 -2.72
N LEU A 241 12.96 12.52 -1.95
CA LEU A 241 12.84 12.62 -0.50
C LEU A 241 13.61 11.48 0.16
N GLU A 242 14.22 11.75 1.31
CA GLU A 242 14.88 10.73 2.11
C GLU A 242 14.30 10.73 3.52
N VAL A 243 14.07 9.53 4.04
CA VAL A 243 13.65 9.32 5.43
C VAL A 243 14.69 8.46 6.13
N GLU A 244 15.28 9.03 7.19
CA GLU A 244 16.30 8.41 8.01
C GLU A 244 15.69 7.91 9.33
N ARG A 245 16.06 6.70 9.73
CA ARG A 245 15.80 6.17 11.07
C ARG A 245 16.78 6.79 12.06
N ARG A 246 16.27 7.47 13.09
CA ARG A 246 17.05 8.02 14.20
C ARG A 246 16.56 7.42 15.52
N GLY A 247 17.17 6.32 15.92
CA GLY A 247 16.69 5.54 17.06
C GLY A 247 15.28 5.01 16.81
N ASP A 248 14.34 5.40 17.65
CA ASP A 248 12.91 5.03 17.55
C ASP A 248 12.10 5.99 16.67
N GLU A 249 12.71 7.08 16.19
CA GLU A 249 12.06 8.09 15.37
C GLU A 249 12.44 7.99 13.89
N LEU A 250 11.64 8.62 13.05
CA LEU A 250 11.90 8.81 11.63
C LEU A 250 12.06 10.31 11.35
N ALA A 251 13.15 10.67 10.69
CA ALA A 251 13.47 12.05 10.31
C ALA A 251 13.39 12.20 8.80
N MET A 252 12.86 13.32 8.34
CA MET A 252 12.76 13.70 6.93
C MET A 252 13.23 15.15 6.77
N ASP A 253 13.89 15.43 5.66
CA ASP A 253 14.33 16.79 5.32
C ASP A 253 13.25 17.52 4.52
N PHE A 254 13.02 18.78 4.86
CA PHE A 254 12.10 19.66 4.17
C PHE A 254 12.73 21.04 3.94
N PRO A 255 12.42 21.70 2.80
CA PRO A 255 12.99 23.00 2.51
C PRO A 255 12.48 24.04 3.52
N ALA A 256 13.39 24.82 4.09
CA ALA A 256 13.04 26.01 4.86
C ALA A 256 12.36 27.04 3.95
N ARG A 257 11.24 27.60 4.41
CA ARG A 257 10.45 28.63 3.72
C ARG A 257 10.12 29.75 4.72
N PRO A 258 11.10 30.63 5.05
CA PRO A 258 10.87 31.74 5.96
C PRO A 258 9.70 32.61 5.48
N ALA A 259 8.80 32.95 6.40
CA ALA A 259 7.68 33.84 6.09
C ALA A 259 8.06 35.30 6.29
N GLU A 260 7.47 36.18 5.49
CA GLU A 260 7.65 37.62 5.59
C GLU A 260 6.36 38.29 6.03
N ALA A 261 6.46 39.40 6.77
CA ALA A 261 5.29 40.17 7.16
C ALA A 261 4.49 40.62 5.94
N CYS A 262 3.17 40.49 5.99
CA CYS A 262 2.31 40.87 4.89
C CYS A 262 1.09 41.68 5.37
N GLU A 263 0.39 42.30 4.42
CA GLU A 263 -0.93 42.87 4.72
C GLU A 263 -1.89 41.76 5.13
N THR A 264 -2.71 42.02 6.16
CA THR A 264 -3.68 41.04 6.66
C THR A 264 -4.93 41.05 5.77
N PRO A 265 -5.24 39.95 5.05
CA PRO A 265 -6.47 39.89 4.26
C PRO A 265 -7.71 39.93 5.17
N PRO A 266 -8.76 40.71 4.86
CA PRO A 266 -9.98 40.73 5.66
C PRO A 266 -10.62 39.35 5.81
N ALA A 267 -10.56 38.52 4.76
CA ALA A 267 -11.05 37.15 4.77
C ALA A 267 -10.32 36.24 5.78
N LEU A 268 -9.07 36.54 6.13
CA LEU A 268 -8.33 35.79 7.14
C LEU A 268 -8.90 36.06 8.54
N ILE A 269 -9.17 37.33 8.88
CA ILE A 269 -9.77 37.69 10.17
C ILE A 269 -11.22 37.20 10.25
N GLU A 270 -12.00 37.41 9.19
CA GLU A 270 -13.38 36.90 9.10
C GLU A 270 -13.44 35.37 9.22
N GLY A 271 -12.47 34.69 8.60
CA GLY A 271 -12.38 33.24 8.58
C GLY A 271 -11.87 32.64 9.87
N LEU A 272 -10.84 33.20 10.50
CA LEU A 272 -10.39 32.74 11.81
C LEU A 272 -11.35 33.13 12.95
N ARG A 273 -12.23 34.12 12.71
CA ARG A 273 -13.06 34.76 13.73
C ARG A 273 -12.25 35.27 14.92
N ALA A 274 -11.00 35.62 14.67
CA ALA A 274 -10.03 36.08 15.64
C ALA A 274 -9.03 37.02 14.94
N THR A 275 -8.41 37.89 15.72
CA THR A 275 -7.39 38.83 15.22
C THR A 275 -6.01 38.33 15.65
N PRO A 276 -5.14 37.90 14.71
CA PRO A 276 -3.76 37.56 15.03
C PRO A 276 -2.94 38.80 15.42
N THR A 277 -1.92 38.61 16.25
CA THR A 277 -0.97 39.67 16.64
C THR A 277 -0.04 40.02 15.48
N ALA A 278 0.32 39.04 14.66
CA ALA A 278 1.06 39.22 13.42
C ALA A 278 0.53 38.29 12.33
N VAL A 279 0.63 38.75 11.08
CA VAL A 279 0.35 37.94 9.90
C VAL A 279 1.56 37.98 8.98
N LEU A 280 2.12 36.81 8.72
CA LEU A 280 3.20 36.60 7.78
C LEU A 280 2.71 35.72 6.63
N ARG A 281 3.49 35.67 5.55
CA ARG A 281 3.19 34.86 4.38
C ARG A 281 4.45 34.22 3.82
N ALA A 282 4.34 32.93 3.52
CA ALA A 282 5.26 32.18 2.67
C ALA A 282 4.45 31.51 1.55
N ARG A 283 4.43 30.16 1.49
CA ARG A 283 3.42 29.43 0.71
C ARG A 283 2.02 29.66 1.27
N ASP A 284 1.89 29.50 2.58
CA ASP A 284 0.64 29.66 3.35
C ASP A 284 0.69 30.95 4.19
N TYR A 285 -0.45 31.41 4.67
CA TYR A 285 -0.49 32.47 5.68
C TYR A 285 -0.08 31.90 7.04
N LEU A 286 0.69 32.68 7.80
CA LEU A 286 1.05 32.39 9.19
C LEU A 286 0.41 33.45 10.09
N ALA A 287 -0.62 33.06 10.82
CA ALA A 287 -1.32 33.85 11.82
C ALA A 287 -0.75 33.56 13.21
N VAL A 288 -0.06 34.54 13.79
CA VAL A 288 0.59 34.41 15.10
C VAL A 288 -0.32 34.96 16.20
N PHE A 289 -0.48 34.18 17.26
CA PHE A 289 -1.22 34.54 18.47
C PHE A 289 -0.28 34.52 19.68
N ASP A 290 -0.64 35.25 20.72
CA ASP A 290 0.21 35.38 21.92
C ASP A 290 0.14 34.13 22.81
N ARG A 291 -0.99 33.43 22.79
CA ARG A 291 -1.25 32.29 23.69
C ARG A 291 -1.79 31.06 22.96
N PRO A 292 -1.39 29.85 23.38
CA PRO A 292 -1.83 28.60 22.75
C PRO A 292 -3.33 28.35 22.91
N GLU A 293 -3.99 28.87 23.96
CA GLU A 293 -5.45 28.76 24.08
C GLU A 293 -6.18 29.50 22.96
N GLN A 294 -5.62 30.61 22.45
CA GLN A 294 -6.23 31.34 21.35
C GLN A 294 -6.24 30.50 20.07
N VAL A 295 -5.19 29.72 19.83
CA VAL A 295 -5.11 28.79 18.69
C VAL A 295 -6.04 27.60 18.90
N ARG A 296 -6.00 26.99 20.09
CA ARG A 296 -6.82 25.84 20.46
C ARG A 296 -8.32 26.14 20.33
N ASP A 297 -8.74 27.33 20.75
CA ASP A 297 -10.15 27.72 20.81
C ASP A 297 -10.65 28.39 19.52
N LEU A 298 -9.85 28.45 18.45
CA LEU A 298 -10.33 28.93 17.14
C LEU A 298 -11.51 28.08 16.66
N ASP A 299 -12.57 28.75 16.20
CA ASP A 299 -13.73 28.18 15.54
C ASP A 299 -13.85 28.78 14.13
N PRO A 300 -13.08 28.28 13.14
CA PRO A 300 -12.96 28.94 11.85
C PRO A 300 -14.23 28.85 11.01
N ALA A 301 -14.60 29.95 10.36
CA ALA A 301 -15.56 29.97 9.28
C ALA A 301 -14.89 29.52 7.96
N PHE A 302 -14.92 28.21 7.68
CA PHE A 302 -14.24 27.62 6.53
C PHE A 302 -14.69 28.20 5.17
N ASP A 303 -15.96 28.59 5.03
CA ASP A 303 -16.49 29.27 3.84
C ASP A 303 -15.82 30.63 3.56
N ARG A 304 -15.30 31.28 4.61
CA ARG A 304 -14.58 32.55 4.53
C ARG A 304 -13.10 32.33 4.26
N LEU A 305 -12.47 31.37 4.95
CA LEU A 305 -11.09 30.98 4.69
C LEU A 305 -10.90 30.49 3.25
N ALA A 306 -11.90 29.79 2.67
CA ALA A 306 -11.85 29.36 1.28
C ALA A 306 -11.70 30.52 0.27
N ARG A 307 -12.05 31.76 0.66
CA ARG A 307 -11.90 32.96 -0.17
C ARG A 307 -10.45 33.43 -0.31
N LEU A 308 -9.51 32.84 0.43
CA LEU A 308 -8.07 33.10 0.32
C LEU A 308 -7.42 32.44 -0.92
N GLY A 309 -8.23 31.85 -1.82
CA GLY A 309 -7.79 31.49 -3.18
C GLY A 309 -6.81 30.32 -3.22
N GLY A 310 -7.01 29.31 -2.38
CA GLY A 310 -6.17 28.10 -2.37
C GLY A 310 -4.96 28.16 -1.44
N THR A 311 -4.74 29.28 -0.75
CA THR A 311 -3.65 29.42 0.24
C THR A 311 -4.10 28.83 1.58
N GLY A 312 -3.29 27.98 2.21
CA GLY A 312 -3.55 27.47 3.56
C GLY A 312 -3.33 28.54 4.62
N VAL A 313 -3.84 28.29 5.82
CA VAL A 313 -3.64 29.15 7.00
C VAL A 313 -3.07 28.33 8.14
N ILE A 314 -1.87 28.71 8.58
CA ILE A 314 -1.21 28.22 9.78
C ILE A 314 -1.58 29.17 10.91
N ALA A 315 -2.22 28.69 11.97
CA ALA A 315 -2.39 29.44 13.23
C ALA A 315 -1.39 28.92 14.25
N THR A 316 -0.59 29.79 14.87
CA THR A 316 0.46 29.39 15.83
C THR A 316 0.54 30.32 17.04
N ALA A 317 1.13 29.82 18.12
CA ALA A 317 1.47 30.55 19.32
C ALA A 317 2.67 29.89 20.01
N PRO A 318 3.47 30.64 20.80
CA PRO A 318 4.48 30.04 21.67
C PRO A 318 3.84 29.10 22.69
N GLY A 319 4.57 28.07 23.11
CA GLY A 319 4.21 27.28 24.28
C GLY A 319 4.46 28.02 25.60
N PRO A 320 4.39 27.35 26.76
CA PRO A 320 4.22 25.90 26.95
C PRO A 320 2.76 25.52 27.26
N PHE A 321 2.07 24.84 26.34
CA PHE A 321 0.81 24.12 26.64
C PHE A 321 0.57 23.07 25.55
N GLY A 322 1.40 22.02 25.53
CA GLY A 322 1.03 20.83 24.79
C GLY A 322 -0.32 20.32 25.33
N PRO A 323 -1.27 19.88 24.50
CA PRO A 323 -2.57 19.36 24.97
C PRO A 323 -2.45 18.17 25.93
N SER A 324 -1.26 17.56 26.03
CA SER A 324 -0.91 16.45 26.93
C SER A 324 -0.17 16.87 28.21
N GLY A 325 0.10 18.17 28.41
CA GLY A 325 0.84 18.67 29.57
C GLY A 325 2.36 18.69 29.42
N ASP A 326 2.87 18.38 28.22
CA ASP A 326 4.30 18.50 27.90
C ASP A 326 4.66 19.94 27.50
N ASP A 327 5.84 20.40 27.92
CA ASP A 327 6.41 21.67 27.49
C ASP A 327 6.86 21.54 26.02
N VAL A 328 6.21 22.28 25.13
CA VAL A 328 6.57 22.42 23.71
C VAL A 328 6.98 23.86 23.42
N ASP A 329 7.86 24.07 22.44
CA ASP A 329 8.29 25.41 22.05
C ASP A 329 7.17 26.24 21.41
N PHE A 330 6.32 25.59 20.60
CA PHE A 330 5.17 26.21 19.94
C PHE A 330 4.05 25.21 19.67
N VAL A 331 2.85 25.72 19.38
CA VAL A 331 1.70 24.95 18.91
C VAL A 331 1.26 25.44 17.54
N SER A 332 0.55 24.60 16.79
CA SER A 332 -0.05 25.02 15.52
C SER A 332 -1.35 24.29 15.18
N ARG A 333 -2.21 24.94 14.39
CA ARG A 333 -3.31 24.35 13.62
C ARG A 333 -3.19 24.77 12.16
N PHE A 334 -3.72 23.96 11.25
CA PHE A 334 -3.65 24.22 9.81
C PHE A 334 -5.01 24.06 9.13
N PHE A 335 -5.40 25.05 8.33
CA PHE A 335 -6.68 25.10 7.64
C PHE A 335 -6.48 25.27 6.14
N ALA A 336 -7.10 24.43 5.31
CA ALA A 336 -7.01 24.51 3.85
C ALA A 336 -8.36 24.21 3.14
N PRO A 337 -9.47 24.90 3.50
CA PRO A 337 -10.80 24.54 3.01
C PRO A 337 -10.96 24.68 1.48
N ALA A 338 -10.19 25.59 0.85
CA ALA A 338 -10.15 25.69 -0.61
C ALA A 338 -9.56 24.45 -1.30
N ALA A 339 -8.80 23.62 -0.58
CA ALA A 339 -8.28 22.33 -1.01
C ALA A 339 -9.16 21.14 -0.57
N GLY A 340 -10.34 21.40 0.00
CA GLY A 340 -11.26 20.36 0.46
C GLY A 340 -10.93 19.79 1.85
N ILE A 341 -9.97 20.38 2.57
CA ILE A 341 -9.57 19.97 3.92
C ILE A 341 -9.81 21.15 4.85
N ASP A 342 -10.92 21.11 5.59
CA ASP A 342 -11.27 22.18 6.55
C ASP A 342 -10.15 22.37 7.58
N GLU A 343 -9.70 21.29 8.20
CA GLU A 343 -8.56 21.25 9.13
C GLU A 343 -7.74 19.97 8.93
N ASP A 344 -6.43 20.11 8.77
CA ASP A 344 -5.49 18.98 8.68
C ASP A 344 -4.94 18.65 10.08
N PRO A 345 -5.06 17.40 10.58
CA PRO A 345 -4.62 17.03 11.93
C PRO A 345 -3.14 17.33 12.19
N VAL A 346 -2.26 17.05 11.22
CA VAL A 346 -0.81 17.35 11.33
C VAL A 346 -0.22 17.63 9.95
N THR A 347 0.10 18.89 9.69
CA THR A 347 0.66 19.34 8.41
C THR A 347 2.18 19.45 8.44
N GLY A 348 2.87 18.41 7.98
CA GLY A 348 4.35 18.42 7.91
C GLY A 348 4.89 19.60 7.08
N SER A 349 4.22 19.98 5.99
CA SER A 349 4.69 21.09 5.15
C SER A 349 4.49 22.48 5.76
N ALA A 350 3.66 22.64 6.80
CA ALA A 350 3.57 23.88 7.57
C ALA A 350 4.85 24.14 8.38
N HIS A 351 5.58 23.07 8.73
CA HIS A 351 6.84 23.16 9.48
C HIS A 351 7.99 23.71 8.64
N CYS A 352 7.89 23.70 7.31
CA CYS A 352 8.77 24.49 6.43
C CYS A 352 8.76 25.98 6.79
N THR A 353 7.64 26.48 7.30
CA THR A 353 7.44 27.89 7.68
C THR A 353 7.58 28.10 9.19
N LEU A 354 7.06 27.18 10.01
CA LEU A 354 7.09 27.30 11.47
C LEU A 354 8.50 27.17 12.07
N ILE A 355 9.31 26.22 11.58
CA ILE A 355 10.64 25.98 12.16
C ILE A 355 11.62 27.15 11.91
N PRO A 356 11.64 27.79 10.71
CA PRO A 356 12.52 28.93 10.49
C PRO A 356 12.06 30.26 11.09
N TYR A 357 10.78 30.39 11.49
CA TYR A 357 10.20 31.59 12.11
C TYR A 357 10.54 31.67 13.59
#